data_AF-A0A166EHR2-F1
#
_entry.id   AF-A0A166EHR2-F1
#
_cell.length_a   1.000
_cell.length_b   1.000
_cell.length_c   1.000
_cell.angle_alpha   90.00
_cell.angle_beta   90.00
_cell.angle_gamma   90.00
#
_symmetry.space_group_name_H-M   'P 1'
#
loop_
_entity.id
_entity.type
_entity.pdbx_description
1 polymer ?
#
loop_
_entity_poly.entity_id
_entity_poly.type
_entity_poly.pdbx_seq_one_letter_code
_entity_poly.pdbx_strand_id
1 'polypeptide(L)'
;MSEPPLPPDPDAAVDAFNALLDHTDPSSPAFKVQGGALLAWLKALHRSANVATRAIKQQTAEARLAMDQTHLGLQNLLYERRHLEREIDKCRQFASIYQDVPLHSLEEFKEIAPDEAKTEEVFINEHSLMLNRLSFELAERHRLEERRKALQAVKEAKLKVYKDNEKLVNEWLTGGTGLERAVMDQLKMGRDVASKVNRSTLLPTEPSAEKRQASAPADKMSTPTPTAPATPMHPSIPTGPRAGV
;
A
#
# COMPACT_ATOMS: atom_id res chain seq x y z
N MET A 1 -14.37 37.70 -46.47
CA MET A 1 -15.83 37.94 -46.40
C MET A 1 -16.08 39.27 -47.06
N SER A 2 -16.92 39.33 -48.09
CA SER A 2 -17.24 40.60 -48.77
C SER A 2 -17.97 41.51 -47.78
N GLU A 3 -17.48 42.74 -47.63
CA GLU A 3 -18.15 43.76 -46.84
C GLU A 3 -19.56 43.98 -47.42
N PRO A 4 -20.61 43.98 -46.58
CA PRO A 4 -21.97 44.18 -47.05
C PRO A 4 -22.09 45.59 -47.65
N PRO A 5 -22.80 45.76 -48.79
CA PRO A 5 -22.91 47.06 -49.45
C PRO A 5 -23.55 48.06 -48.49
N LEU A 6 -22.84 49.17 -48.25
CA LEU A 6 -23.31 50.27 -47.43
C LEU A 6 -24.57 50.86 -48.09
N PRO A 7 -25.64 51.16 -47.34
CA PRO A 7 -26.80 51.82 -47.91
C PRO A 7 -26.40 53.16 -48.55
N PRO A 8 -27.04 53.56 -49.66
CA PRO A 8 -26.81 54.87 -50.26
C PRO A 8 -27.17 55.99 -49.28
N ASP A 9 -26.41 57.08 -49.36
CA ASP A 9 -26.55 58.26 -48.50
C ASP A 9 -27.96 58.88 -48.63
N PRO A 10 -28.75 58.96 -47.54
CA PRO A 10 -30.06 59.57 -47.56
C PRO A 10 -30.04 61.09 -47.62
N ASP A 11 -28.93 61.73 -47.27
CA ASP A 11 -28.87 63.19 -47.08
C ASP A 11 -29.13 63.92 -48.40
N ALA A 12 -28.60 63.42 -49.51
CA ALA A 12 -28.88 63.97 -50.85
C ALA A 12 -30.38 63.95 -51.23
N ALA A 13 -31.14 62.95 -50.77
CA ALA A 13 -32.58 62.86 -51.03
C ALA A 13 -33.39 63.77 -50.11
N VAL A 14 -32.93 63.94 -48.87
CA VAL A 14 -33.54 64.83 -47.88
C VAL A 14 -33.28 66.28 -48.25
N ASP A 15 -32.06 66.63 -48.64
CA ASP A 15 -31.69 67.98 -49.08
C ASP A 15 -32.45 68.42 -50.32
N ALA A 16 -32.59 67.52 -51.31
CA ALA A 16 -33.39 67.78 -52.50
C ALA A 16 -34.89 67.98 -52.18
N PHE A 17 -35.40 67.30 -51.16
CA PHE A 17 -36.77 67.46 -50.69
C PHE A 17 -36.97 68.78 -49.94
N ASN A 18 -36.03 69.16 -49.08
CA ASN A 18 -36.04 70.43 -48.37
C ASN A 18 -35.95 71.62 -49.36
N ALA A 19 -35.06 71.54 -50.36
CA ALA A 19 -34.95 72.56 -51.40
C ALA A 19 -36.24 72.72 -52.21
N LEU A 20 -36.98 71.63 -52.46
CA LEU A 20 -38.28 71.70 -53.13
C LEU A 20 -39.33 72.44 -52.29
N LEU A 21 -39.33 72.23 -50.96
CA LEU A 21 -40.24 72.88 -50.02
C LEU A 21 -39.97 74.39 -49.89
N ASP A 22 -38.70 74.80 -49.94
CA ASP A 22 -38.30 76.19 -49.72
C ASP A 22 -38.51 77.09 -50.96
N HIS A 23 -38.53 76.52 -52.17
CA HIS A 23 -38.48 77.30 -53.42
C HIS A 23 -39.70 77.17 -54.35
N THR A 24 -40.71 76.37 -53.98
CA THR A 24 -41.81 76.04 -54.90
C THR A 24 -43.17 76.21 -54.25
N ASP A 25 -44.13 76.80 -54.97
CA ASP A 25 -45.52 76.92 -54.52
C ASP A 25 -46.19 75.52 -54.40
N PRO A 26 -46.72 75.14 -53.22
CA PRO A 26 -47.38 73.86 -53.00
C PRO A 26 -48.64 73.63 -53.85
N SER A 27 -49.25 74.68 -54.40
CA SER A 27 -50.40 74.54 -55.33
C SER A 27 -49.99 74.20 -56.77
N SER A 28 -48.70 74.31 -57.11
CA SER A 28 -48.20 74.04 -58.46
C SER A 28 -48.32 72.55 -58.83
N PRO A 29 -48.78 72.19 -60.05
CA PRO A 29 -48.75 70.80 -60.50
C PRO A 29 -47.33 70.23 -60.59
N ALA A 30 -46.32 71.07 -60.85
CA ALA A 30 -44.92 70.67 -60.90
C ALA A 30 -44.39 70.20 -59.52
N PHE A 31 -44.83 70.86 -58.44
CA PHE A 31 -44.50 70.49 -57.07
C PHE A 31 -44.96 69.07 -56.73
N LYS A 32 -46.18 68.70 -57.15
CA LYS A 32 -46.74 67.36 -56.90
C LYS A 32 -45.98 66.26 -57.64
N VAL A 33 -45.55 66.53 -58.88
CA VAL A 33 -44.77 65.57 -59.68
C VAL A 33 -43.36 65.39 -59.10
N GLN A 34 -42.66 66.49 -58.82
CA GLN A 34 -41.31 66.45 -58.25
C GLN A 34 -41.30 65.87 -56.83
N GLY A 35 -42.26 66.26 -55.98
CA GLY A 35 -42.41 65.71 -54.63
C GLY A 35 -42.76 64.22 -54.65
N GLY A 36 -43.59 63.78 -55.58
CA GLY A 36 -43.88 62.36 -55.79
C GLY A 36 -42.65 61.55 -56.18
N ALA A 37 -41.80 62.08 -57.06
CA ALA A 37 -40.54 61.45 -57.47
C ALA A 37 -39.52 61.37 -56.32
N LEU A 38 -39.34 62.45 -55.55
CA LEU A 38 -38.46 62.47 -54.38
C LEU A 38 -38.93 61.52 -53.28
N LEU A 39 -40.25 61.44 -53.04
CA LEU A 39 -40.82 60.48 -52.08
C LEU A 39 -40.62 59.02 -52.54
N ALA A 40 -40.72 58.75 -53.85
CA ALA A 40 -40.43 57.43 -54.40
C ALA A 40 -38.94 57.08 -54.24
N TRP A 41 -38.04 58.05 -54.45
CA TRP A 41 -36.61 57.89 -54.22
C TRP A 41 -36.30 57.58 -52.74
N LEU A 42 -36.82 58.37 -51.80
CA LEU A 42 -36.65 58.13 -50.36
C LEU A 42 -37.18 56.75 -49.93
N LYS A 43 -38.32 56.32 -50.46
CA LYS A 43 -38.85 54.97 -50.22
C LYS A 43 -37.92 53.87 -50.76
N ALA A 44 -37.26 54.10 -51.89
CA ALA A 44 -36.28 53.18 -52.44
C ALA A 44 -35.04 53.09 -51.55
N LEU A 45 -34.51 54.22 -51.05
CA LEU A 45 -33.41 54.24 -50.08
C LEU A 45 -33.79 53.50 -48.79
N HIS A 46 -34.96 53.77 -48.24
CA HIS A 46 -35.43 53.08 -47.03
C HIS A 46 -35.53 51.56 -47.22
N ARG A 47 -36.01 51.10 -48.38
CA ARG A 47 -36.03 49.66 -48.70
C ARG A 47 -34.60 49.09 -48.79
N SER A 48 -33.68 49.80 -49.45
CA SER A 48 -32.28 49.40 -49.57
C SER A 48 -31.60 49.29 -48.20
N ALA A 49 -31.77 50.28 -47.32
CA ALA A 49 -31.26 50.26 -45.96
C ALA A 49 -31.81 49.10 -45.12
N ASN A 50 -33.11 48.79 -45.25
CA ASN A 50 -33.70 47.63 -44.58
C ASN A 50 -33.13 46.30 -45.10
N VAL A 51 -32.88 46.17 -46.41
CA VAL A 51 -32.26 44.98 -46.98
C VAL A 51 -30.82 44.84 -46.49
N ALA A 52 -30.03 45.91 -46.49
CA ALA A 52 -28.66 45.91 -45.96
C ALA A 52 -28.63 45.52 -44.47
N THR A 53 -29.54 46.08 -43.66
CA THR A 53 -29.67 45.74 -42.24
C THR A 53 -29.99 44.26 -42.02
N ARG A 54 -30.90 43.69 -42.82
CA ARG A 54 -31.22 42.25 -42.75
C ARG A 54 -30.03 41.39 -43.15
N ALA A 55 -29.28 41.78 -44.17
CA ALA A 55 -28.07 41.07 -44.61
C ALA A 55 -26.99 41.06 -43.52
N ILE A 56 -26.71 42.22 -42.88
CA ILE A 56 -25.74 42.32 -41.78
C ILE A 56 -26.17 41.46 -40.58
N LYS A 57 -27.46 41.50 -40.21
CA LYS A 57 -28.00 40.66 -39.13
C LYS A 57 -27.82 39.17 -39.43
N GLN A 58 -28.10 38.76 -40.66
CA GLN A 58 -27.93 37.38 -41.09
C GLN A 58 -26.46 36.95 -41.04
N GLN A 59 -25.55 37.75 -41.61
CA GLN A 59 -24.10 37.48 -41.57
C GLN A 59 -23.58 37.38 -40.14
N THR A 60 -24.02 38.27 -39.26
CA THR A 60 -23.63 38.26 -37.84
C THR A 60 -24.15 37.01 -37.13
N ALA A 61 -25.39 36.59 -37.42
CA ALA A 61 -25.97 35.37 -36.88
C ALA A 61 -25.23 34.12 -37.35
N GLU A 62 -24.84 34.05 -38.62
CA GLU A 62 -24.04 32.96 -39.20
C GLU A 62 -22.65 32.90 -38.57
N ALA A 63 -21.97 34.04 -38.44
CA ALA A 63 -20.66 34.12 -37.80
C ALA A 63 -20.73 33.69 -36.33
N ARG A 64 -21.78 34.10 -35.61
CA ARG A 64 -22.02 33.67 -34.22
C ARG A 64 -22.26 32.16 -34.13
N LEU A 65 -23.08 31.60 -35.02
CA LEU A 65 -23.35 30.16 -35.05
C LEU A 65 -22.06 29.36 -35.30
N ALA A 66 -21.23 29.80 -36.26
CA ALA A 66 -19.95 29.18 -36.54
C ALA A 66 -19.01 29.23 -35.31
N MET A 67 -18.94 30.38 -34.64
CA MET A 67 -18.20 30.52 -33.38
C MET A 67 -18.71 29.54 -32.31
N ASP A 68 -20.03 29.47 -32.08
CA ASP A 68 -20.62 28.58 -31.09
C ASP A 68 -20.32 27.09 -31.39
N GLN A 69 -20.37 26.69 -32.67
CA GLN A 69 -20.00 25.35 -33.11
C GLN A 69 -18.52 25.04 -32.83
N THR A 70 -17.61 25.96 -33.16
CA THR A 70 -16.18 25.77 -32.86
C THR A 70 -15.91 25.71 -31.36
N HIS A 71 -16.62 26.52 -30.56
CA HIS A 71 -16.50 26.50 -29.11
C HIS A 71 -16.97 25.16 -28.53
N LEU A 72 -18.08 24.60 -29.02
CA LEU A 72 -18.52 23.26 -28.64
C LEU A 72 -17.48 22.19 -28.98
N GLY A 73 -16.89 22.27 -30.18
CA GLY A 73 -15.79 21.37 -30.59
C GLY A 73 -14.59 21.45 -29.64
N LEU A 74 -14.20 22.66 -29.24
CA LEU A 74 -13.14 22.86 -28.25
C LEU A 74 -13.50 22.22 -26.90
N GLN A 75 -14.73 22.41 -26.39
CA GLN A 75 -15.15 21.82 -25.13
C GLN A 75 -15.10 20.28 -25.16
N ASN A 76 -15.50 19.66 -26.28
CA ASN A 76 -15.39 18.21 -26.46
C ASN A 76 -13.94 17.73 -26.38
N LEU A 77 -13.01 18.40 -27.07
CA LEU A 77 -11.58 18.06 -27.03
C LEU A 77 -10.97 18.27 -25.64
N LEU A 78 -11.36 19.32 -24.92
CA LEU A 78 -10.90 19.56 -23.55
C LEU A 78 -11.40 18.47 -22.59
N TYR A 79 -12.63 17.99 -22.78
CA TYR A 79 -13.17 16.88 -22.02
C TYR A 79 -12.40 15.58 -22.29
N GLU A 80 -12.17 15.28 -23.57
CA GLU A 80 -11.41 14.09 -23.98
C GLU A 80 -9.99 14.12 -23.43
N ARG A 81 -9.28 15.25 -23.56
CA ARG A 81 -7.95 15.44 -22.96
C ARG A 81 -7.96 15.15 -21.47
N ARG A 82 -8.88 15.76 -20.71
CA ARG A 82 -8.97 15.56 -19.26
C ARG A 82 -9.33 14.12 -18.90
N HIS A 83 -10.11 13.44 -19.73
CA HIS A 83 -10.40 12.02 -19.53
C HIS A 83 -9.15 11.17 -19.71
N LEU A 84 -8.41 11.37 -20.82
CA LEU A 84 -7.18 10.65 -21.10
C LEU A 84 -6.10 10.92 -20.05
N GLU A 85 -5.92 12.18 -19.61
CA GLU A 85 -5.01 12.54 -18.52
C GLU A 85 -5.31 11.74 -17.25
N ARG A 86 -6.59 11.65 -16.86
CA ARG A 86 -7.00 10.85 -15.69
C ARG A 86 -6.76 9.37 -15.88
N GLU A 87 -7.01 8.82 -17.07
CA GLU A 87 -6.73 7.40 -17.32
C GLU A 87 -5.22 7.11 -17.33
N ILE A 88 -4.40 8.01 -17.88
CA ILE A 88 -2.94 7.92 -17.82
C ILE A 88 -2.46 7.94 -16.36
N ASP A 89 -2.99 8.84 -15.54
CA ASP A 89 -2.62 8.93 -14.13
C ASP A 89 -3.02 7.67 -13.36
N LYS A 90 -4.21 7.10 -13.62
CA LYS A 90 -4.62 5.81 -13.05
C LYS A 90 -3.65 4.68 -13.46
N CYS A 91 -3.28 4.61 -14.73
CA CYS A 91 -2.32 3.63 -15.23
C CYS A 91 -0.94 3.80 -14.60
N ARG A 92 -0.50 5.04 -14.38
CA ARG A 92 0.79 5.35 -13.72
C ARG A 92 0.77 5.05 -12.23
N GLN A 93 -0.37 5.21 -11.57
CA GLN A 93 -0.58 4.86 -10.16
C GLN A 93 -0.67 3.34 -9.93
N PHE A 94 -0.59 2.53 -11.00
CA PHE A 94 -0.47 1.10 -10.85
C PHE A 94 0.85 0.74 -10.15
N ALA A 95 0.79 0.59 -8.84
CA ALA A 95 1.86 0.04 -8.03
C ALA A 95 1.72 -1.49 -8.03
N SER A 96 2.74 -2.18 -8.54
CA SER A 96 2.79 -3.64 -8.49
C SER A 96 3.61 -4.10 -7.30
N ILE A 97 3.11 -5.13 -6.61
CA ILE A 97 3.65 -5.67 -5.35
C ILE A 97 5.14 -6.05 -5.49
N TYR A 98 5.62 -6.39 -6.70
CA TYR A 98 7.01 -6.78 -6.90
C TYR A 98 8.03 -5.70 -6.51
N GLN A 99 7.63 -4.42 -6.50
CA GLN A 99 8.51 -3.30 -6.15
C GLN A 99 8.89 -3.30 -4.66
N ASP A 100 8.04 -3.88 -3.80
CA ASP A 100 8.25 -3.96 -2.35
C ASP A 100 8.92 -5.27 -1.90
N VAL A 101 9.18 -6.20 -2.83
CA VAL A 101 9.79 -7.48 -2.50
C VAL A 101 11.27 -7.28 -2.21
N PRO A 102 11.79 -7.71 -1.04
CA PRO A 102 13.22 -7.70 -0.80
C PRO A 102 13.88 -8.72 -1.73
N LEU A 103 14.68 -8.22 -2.67
CA LEU A 103 15.45 -9.00 -3.62
C LEU A 103 16.93 -8.95 -3.25
N HIS A 104 17.66 -10.01 -3.61
CA HIS A 104 19.11 -10.00 -3.61
C HIS A 104 19.65 -8.83 -4.45
N SER A 105 20.78 -8.26 -4.03
CA SER A 105 21.48 -7.21 -4.79
C SER A 105 21.89 -7.73 -6.17
N LEU A 106 22.23 -6.81 -7.08
CA LEU A 106 22.61 -7.21 -8.45
C LEU A 106 23.92 -8.02 -8.44
N GLU A 107 24.82 -7.69 -7.53
CA GLU A 107 26.10 -8.36 -7.31
C GLU A 107 25.87 -9.78 -6.81
N GLU A 108 25.08 -9.93 -5.73
CA GLU A 108 24.74 -11.25 -5.18
C GLU A 108 23.98 -12.12 -6.19
N PHE A 109 23.07 -11.53 -6.96
CA PHE A 109 22.35 -12.24 -8.03
C PHE A 109 23.31 -12.76 -9.10
N LYS A 110 24.28 -11.95 -9.54
CA LYS A 110 25.30 -12.35 -10.52
C LYS A 110 26.21 -13.45 -10.00
N GLU A 111 26.42 -13.55 -8.69
CA GLU A 111 27.21 -14.62 -8.10
C GLU A 111 26.40 -15.91 -7.91
N ILE A 112 25.20 -15.81 -7.33
CA ILE A 112 24.46 -16.97 -6.78
C ILE A 112 23.45 -17.55 -7.78
N ALA A 113 22.94 -16.76 -8.74
CA ALA A 113 21.93 -17.26 -9.66
C ALA A 113 22.46 -18.36 -10.60
N PRO A 114 21.60 -19.20 -11.19
CA PRO A 114 22.00 -20.15 -12.23
C PRO A 114 22.48 -19.45 -13.50
N ASP A 115 23.36 -20.09 -14.27
CA ASP A 115 23.94 -19.50 -15.49
C ASP A 115 22.87 -19.27 -16.58
N GLU A 116 21.79 -20.06 -16.59
CA GLU A 116 20.65 -19.88 -17.48
C GLU A 116 19.93 -18.54 -17.26
N ALA A 117 20.00 -17.99 -16.04
CA ALA A 117 19.38 -16.72 -15.68
C ALA A 117 20.33 -15.51 -15.85
N LYS A 118 21.58 -15.75 -16.27
CA LYS A 118 22.66 -14.75 -16.41
C LYS A 118 23.11 -14.56 -17.86
N THR A 119 22.23 -14.78 -18.83
CA THR A 119 22.59 -14.57 -20.23
C THR A 119 22.75 -13.07 -20.54
N GLU A 120 23.64 -12.74 -21.47
CA GLU A 120 23.92 -11.35 -21.86
C GLU A 120 22.64 -10.63 -22.36
N GLU A 121 21.78 -11.35 -23.07
CA GLU A 121 20.47 -10.86 -23.54
C GLU A 121 19.54 -10.44 -22.40
N VAL A 122 19.60 -11.16 -21.26
CA VAL A 122 18.82 -10.84 -20.06
C VAL A 122 19.36 -9.58 -19.39
N PHE A 123 20.67 -9.34 -19.40
CA PHE A 123 21.24 -8.12 -18.82
C PHE A 123 21.01 -6.87 -19.66
N ILE A 124 20.83 -7.01 -20.98
CA ILE A 124 20.54 -5.89 -21.88
C ILE A 124 19.11 -5.35 -21.66
N ASN A 125 18.15 -6.23 -21.36
CA ASN A 125 16.76 -5.85 -21.15
C ASN A 125 16.40 -5.83 -19.66
N GLU A 126 16.17 -4.62 -19.11
CA GLU A 126 15.82 -4.42 -17.70
C GLU A 126 14.60 -5.23 -17.25
N HIS A 127 13.57 -5.34 -18.10
CA HIS A 127 12.37 -6.10 -17.77
C HIS A 127 12.68 -7.59 -17.66
N SER A 128 13.43 -8.13 -18.62
CA SER A 128 13.89 -9.53 -18.60
C SER A 128 14.77 -9.81 -17.39
N LEU A 129 15.66 -8.89 -17.03
CA LEU A 129 16.49 -8.99 -15.83
C LEU A 129 15.63 -9.05 -14.56
N MET A 130 14.63 -8.16 -14.43
CA MET A 130 13.74 -8.14 -13.28
C MET A 130 12.94 -9.45 -13.15
N LEU A 131 12.42 -9.99 -14.26
CA LEU A 131 11.71 -11.26 -14.24
C LEU A 131 12.60 -12.43 -13.77
N ASN A 132 13.86 -12.49 -14.23
CA ASN A 132 14.80 -13.51 -13.80
C ASN A 132 15.20 -13.35 -12.32
N ARG A 133 15.34 -12.12 -11.83
CA ARG A 133 15.57 -11.86 -10.40
C ARG A 133 14.40 -12.33 -9.54
N LEU A 134 13.16 -12.07 -9.98
CA LEU A 134 11.96 -12.51 -9.27
C LEU A 134 11.78 -14.04 -9.30
N SER A 135 12.06 -14.69 -10.43
CA SER A 135 11.97 -16.15 -10.54
C SER A 135 13.01 -16.85 -9.67
N PHE A 136 14.24 -16.31 -9.62
CA PHE A 136 15.29 -16.78 -8.75
C PHE A 136 14.91 -16.62 -7.27
N GLU A 137 14.44 -15.45 -6.86
CA GLU A 137 14.00 -15.20 -5.48
C GLU A 137 12.87 -16.15 -5.07
N LEU A 138 11.91 -16.40 -5.97
CA LEU A 138 10.82 -17.35 -5.73
C LEU A 138 11.37 -18.77 -5.51
N ALA A 139 12.26 -19.25 -6.38
CA ALA A 139 12.88 -20.56 -6.26
C ALA A 139 13.67 -20.70 -4.95
N GLU A 140 14.40 -19.66 -4.56
CA GLU A 140 15.19 -19.64 -3.33
C GLU A 140 14.31 -19.67 -2.09
N ARG A 141 13.19 -18.93 -2.09
CA ARG A 141 12.19 -18.99 -1.01
C ARG A 141 11.55 -20.36 -0.88
N HIS A 142 11.25 -21.02 -2.00
CA HIS A 142 10.75 -22.41 -1.98
C HIS A 142 11.79 -23.35 -1.37
N ARG A 143 13.06 -23.26 -1.79
CA ARG A 143 14.16 -24.06 -1.26
C ARG A 143 14.35 -23.87 0.26
N LEU A 144 14.32 -22.62 0.72
CA LEU A 144 14.45 -22.28 2.14
C LEU A 144 13.25 -22.79 2.96
N GLU A 145 12.04 -22.71 2.42
CA GLU A 145 10.83 -23.20 3.07
C GLU A 145 10.84 -24.73 3.21
N GLU A 146 11.28 -25.45 2.18
CA GLU A 146 11.47 -26.92 2.25
C GLU A 146 12.52 -27.30 3.29
N ARG A 147 13.66 -26.60 3.29
CA ARG A 147 14.72 -26.82 4.29
C ARG A 147 14.23 -26.52 5.70
N ARG A 148 13.44 -25.44 5.89
CA ARG A 148 12.82 -25.10 7.17
C ARG A 148 11.91 -26.22 7.65
N LYS A 149 11.03 -26.74 6.79
CA LYS A 149 10.15 -27.87 7.11
C LYS A 149 10.93 -29.13 7.48
N ALA A 150 11.98 -29.46 6.73
CA ALA A 150 12.84 -30.60 7.03
C ALA A 150 13.54 -30.45 8.40
N LEU A 151 14.11 -29.27 8.70
CA LEU A 151 14.73 -28.99 10.00
C LEU A 151 13.72 -29.01 11.14
N GLN A 152 12.50 -28.52 10.91
CA GLN A 152 11.42 -28.57 11.88
C GLN A 152 11.03 -30.02 12.20
N ALA A 153 10.90 -30.88 11.20
CA ALA A 153 10.64 -32.31 11.40
C ALA A 153 11.76 -32.99 12.19
N VAL A 154 13.03 -32.68 11.89
CA VAL A 154 14.18 -33.20 12.65
C VAL A 154 14.15 -32.71 14.10
N LYS A 155 13.83 -31.44 14.33
CA LYS A 155 13.69 -30.87 15.68
C LYS A 155 12.59 -31.58 16.47
N GLU A 156 11.43 -31.79 15.87
CA GLU A 156 10.30 -32.49 16.49
C GLU A 156 10.63 -33.95 16.81
N ALA A 157 11.29 -34.66 15.89
CA ALA A 157 11.74 -36.03 16.13
C ALA A 157 12.75 -36.10 17.29
N LYS A 158 13.74 -35.21 17.32
CA LYS A 158 14.71 -35.13 18.44
C LYS A 158 14.03 -34.80 19.76
N LEU A 159 13.07 -33.87 19.77
CA LEU A 159 12.32 -33.51 20.97
C LEU A 159 11.48 -34.69 21.49
N LYS A 160 10.91 -35.51 20.59
CA LYS A 160 10.21 -36.73 20.96
C LYS A 160 11.15 -37.73 21.65
N VAL A 161 12.31 -38.02 21.03
CA VAL A 161 13.32 -38.91 21.63
C VAL A 161 13.80 -38.38 22.98
N TYR A 162 14.03 -37.07 23.11
CA TYR A 162 14.41 -36.45 24.37
C TYR A 162 13.36 -36.70 25.46
N LYS A 163 12.08 -36.46 25.16
CA LYS A 163 10.98 -36.71 26.12
C LYS A 163 10.84 -38.18 26.49
N ASP A 164 11.04 -39.09 25.54
CA ASP A 164 10.97 -40.53 25.81
C ASP A 164 12.16 -40.98 26.67
N ASN A 165 13.37 -40.50 26.39
CA ASN A 165 14.54 -40.74 27.25
C ASN A 165 14.36 -40.14 28.65
N GLU A 166 13.78 -38.95 28.77
CA GLU A 166 13.47 -38.32 30.06
C GLU A 166 12.50 -39.17 30.88
N LYS A 167 11.44 -39.72 30.26
CA LYS A 167 10.54 -40.67 30.92
C LYS A 167 11.28 -41.91 31.40
N LEU A 168 12.12 -42.51 30.55
CA LEU A 168 12.90 -43.70 30.91
C LEU A 168 13.86 -43.42 32.07
N VAL A 169 14.52 -42.27 32.09
CA VAL A 169 15.39 -41.86 33.20
C VAL A 169 14.58 -41.69 34.49
N ASN A 170 13.42 -41.05 34.42
CA ASN A 170 12.53 -40.89 35.59
C ASN A 170 12.01 -42.24 36.10
N GLU A 171 11.67 -43.16 35.21
CA GLU A 171 11.27 -44.53 35.54
C GLU A 171 12.43 -45.30 36.18
N TRP A 172 13.65 -45.16 35.67
CA TRP A 172 14.83 -45.79 36.25
C TRP A 172 15.18 -45.22 37.63
N LEU A 173 15.11 -43.90 37.81
CA LEU A 173 15.29 -43.25 39.11
C LEU A 173 14.26 -43.74 40.13
N THR A 174 12.97 -43.77 39.76
CA THR A 174 11.90 -44.22 40.66
C THR A 174 12.03 -45.71 41.00
N GLY A 175 12.33 -46.56 40.01
CA GLY A 175 12.64 -47.98 40.23
C GLY A 175 13.85 -48.22 41.12
N GLY A 176 14.93 -47.43 40.95
CA GLY A 176 16.12 -47.47 41.80
C GLY A 176 15.81 -47.13 43.26
N THR A 177 15.08 -46.04 43.51
CA THR A 177 14.62 -45.70 44.87
C THR A 177 13.68 -46.75 45.46
N GLY A 178 12.91 -47.44 44.61
CA GLY A 178 12.06 -48.56 45.01
C GLY A 178 12.86 -49.78 45.46
N LEU A 179 13.91 -50.14 44.72
CA LEU A 179 14.83 -51.23 45.09
C LEU A 179 15.58 -50.93 46.38
N GLU A 180 16.11 -49.72 46.53
CA GLU A 180 16.77 -49.28 47.76
C GLU A 180 15.84 -49.40 48.97
N ARG A 181 14.58 -48.97 48.82
CA ARG A 181 13.56 -49.10 49.88
C ARG A 181 13.29 -50.57 50.23
N ALA A 182 13.14 -51.44 49.22
CA ALA A 182 12.90 -52.88 49.44
C ALA A 182 14.10 -53.57 50.13
N VAL A 183 15.34 -53.22 49.76
CA VAL A 183 16.54 -53.75 50.42
C VAL A 183 16.63 -53.28 51.87
N MET A 184 16.31 -52.01 52.14
CA MET A 184 16.27 -51.47 53.50
C MET A 184 15.20 -52.15 54.36
N ASP A 185 14.04 -52.43 53.79
CA ASP A 185 12.97 -53.18 54.45
C ASP A 185 13.39 -54.63 54.73
N GLN A 186 14.05 -55.30 53.77
CA GLN A 186 14.61 -56.65 53.97
C GLN A 186 15.67 -56.68 55.09
N LEU A 187 16.58 -55.70 55.12
CA LEU A 187 17.58 -55.53 56.17
C LEU A 187 16.96 -55.22 57.55
N LYS A 188 15.86 -54.47 57.57
CA LYS A 188 15.10 -54.19 58.80
C LYS A 188 14.38 -55.44 59.30
N MET A 189 13.70 -56.17 58.41
CA MET A 189 13.10 -57.47 58.73
C MET A 189 14.14 -58.48 59.20
N GLY A 190 15.32 -58.53 58.56
CA GLY A 190 16.44 -59.35 59.01
C GLY A 190 16.93 -58.98 60.42
N ARG A 191 17.04 -57.69 60.73
CA ARG A 191 17.34 -57.19 62.09
C ARG A 191 16.23 -57.52 63.10
N ASP A 192 14.97 -57.42 62.70
CA ASP A 192 13.82 -57.73 63.57
C ASP A 192 13.68 -59.23 63.82
N VAL A 193 14.05 -60.08 62.86
CA VAL A 193 14.14 -61.53 63.06
C VAL A 193 15.35 -61.88 63.92
N ALA A 194 16.52 -61.28 63.69
CA ALA A 194 17.71 -61.47 64.53
C ALA A 194 17.47 -61.01 65.97
N SER A 195 16.76 -59.90 66.20
CA SER A 195 16.39 -59.43 67.54
C SER A 195 15.41 -60.39 68.22
N LYS A 196 14.47 -60.99 67.49
CA LYS A 196 13.56 -62.04 68.00
C LYS A 196 14.27 -63.37 68.29
N VAL A 197 15.26 -63.76 67.49
CA VAL A 197 16.10 -64.96 67.73
C VAL A 197 17.00 -64.77 68.95
N ASN A 198 17.62 -63.59 69.11
CA ASN A 198 18.41 -63.24 70.29
C ASN A 198 17.55 -63.13 71.56
N ARG A 199 16.25 -62.79 71.41
CA ARG A 199 15.25 -62.83 72.50
C ARG A 199 14.87 -64.26 72.90
N SER A 200 15.12 -65.25 72.04
CA SER A 200 14.73 -66.66 72.24
C SER A 200 15.85 -67.51 72.84
N THR A 201 17.07 -66.98 72.99
CA THR A 201 18.22 -67.66 73.60
C THR A 201 18.58 -67.04 74.96
N LEU A 202 17.96 -67.61 75.99
CA LEU A 202 18.34 -67.70 77.41
C LEU A 202 18.69 -66.45 78.26
N LEU A 203 17.79 -66.27 79.24
CA LEU A 203 17.98 -66.00 80.68
C LEU A 203 18.36 -64.58 81.19
N PRO A 204 17.79 -64.19 82.36
CA PRO A 204 17.71 -62.81 82.83
C PRO A 204 18.78 -62.43 83.85
N THR A 205 19.20 -61.17 83.87
CA THR A 205 19.53 -60.43 85.10
C THR A 205 19.27 -58.93 84.90
N GLU A 206 18.29 -58.43 85.66
CA GLU A 206 18.20 -57.22 86.52
C GLU A 206 19.18 -56.01 86.35
N PRO A 207 18.79 -54.82 86.88
CA PRO A 207 18.88 -53.54 86.20
C PRO A 207 19.81 -52.51 86.87
N SER A 208 20.16 -51.44 86.15
CA SER A 208 20.00 -50.03 86.60
C SER A 208 20.84 -49.05 85.78
N ALA A 209 20.23 -47.87 85.55
CA ALA A 209 20.81 -46.55 85.29
C ALA A 209 21.70 -46.39 84.03
N GLU A 210 21.74 -45.26 83.31
CA GLU A 210 21.58 -43.88 83.73
C GLU A 210 21.28 -43.00 82.49
N LYS A 211 20.58 -41.91 82.76
CA LYS A 211 20.05 -40.93 81.82
C LYS A 211 21.18 -39.96 81.40
N ARG A 212 21.43 -39.76 80.10
CA ARG A 212 21.99 -38.49 79.58
C ARG A 212 21.34 -38.07 78.27
N GLN A 213 20.87 -36.83 78.30
CA GLN A 213 20.31 -36.05 77.21
C GLN A 213 21.40 -35.71 76.19
N ALA A 214 21.08 -35.75 74.90
CA ALA A 214 21.63 -34.81 73.93
C ALA A 214 20.60 -34.59 72.81
N SER A 215 20.31 -33.31 72.62
CA SER A 215 19.31 -32.70 71.77
C SER A 215 19.61 -32.81 70.28
N ALA A 216 18.53 -32.80 69.48
CA ALA A 216 18.54 -32.48 68.05
C ALA A 216 19.22 -31.12 67.77
N PRO A 217 19.62 -30.89 66.52
CA PRO A 217 18.88 -29.85 65.80
C PRO A 217 18.52 -30.18 64.35
N ALA A 218 17.50 -29.45 63.91
CA ALA A 218 16.95 -29.40 62.57
C ALA A 218 17.86 -28.65 61.59
N ASP A 219 17.82 -29.12 60.34
CA ASP A 219 17.46 -28.34 59.14
C ASP A 219 18.18 -26.98 58.90
N LYS A 220 19.04 -26.95 57.87
CA LYS A 220 18.86 -26.08 56.68
C LYS A 220 20.07 -26.18 55.74
N MET A 221 19.75 -26.42 54.48
CA MET A 221 20.65 -26.31 53.34
C MET A 221 21.24 -24.90 53.21
N SER A 222 22.53 -24.84 52.86
CA SER A 222 23.13 -23.74 52.12
C SER A 222 24.14 -24.34 51.16
N THR A 223 23.74 -24.43 49.90
CA THR A 223 24.63 -24.70 48.76
C THR A 223 25.40 -23.42 48.41
N PRO A 224 26.61 -23.55 47.83
CA PRO A 224 27.43 -22.41 47.44
C PRO A 224 26.96 -21.81 46.11
N THR A 225 27.17 -20.50 46.03
CA THR A 225 27.15 -19.61 44.86
C THR A 225 27.69 -20.24 43.57
N PRO A 226 26.96 -20.10 42.45
CA PRO A 226 27.58 -19.96 41.14
C PRO A 226 27.36 -18.54 40.59
N THR A 227 28.49 -17.92 40.32
CA THR A 227 28.72 -16.72 39.50
C THR A 227 27.83 -16.69 38.25
N ALA A 228 27.02 -15.64 38.11
CA ALA A 228 26.31 -15.34 36.88
C ALA A 228 27.29 -14.76 35.83
N PRO A 229 27.24 -15.23 34.57
CA PRO A 229 27.98 -14.62 33.47
C PRO A 229 27.26 -13.38 32.94
N ALA A 230 28.07 -12.49 32.39
CA ALA A 230 27.71 -11.21 31.81
C ALA A 230 26.56 -11.29 30.77
N THR A 231 25.57 -10.42 30.93
CA THR A 231 24.56 -10.08 29.93
C THR A 231 25.22 -9.24 28.82
N PRO A 232 25.12 -9.63 27.53
CA PRO A 232 25.52 -8.77 26.43
C PRO A 232 24.42 -7.74 26.12
N MET A 233 24.94 -6.57 25.74
CA MET A 233 24.29 -5.32 25.38
C MET A 233 23.05 -5.45 24.48
N HIS A 234 21.96 -4.79 24.88
CA HIS A 234 20.93 -4.31 23.97
C HIS A 234 21.35 -2.92 23.44
N PRO A 235 21.19 -2.63 22.13
CA PRO A 235 21.44 -1.30 21.60
C PRO A 235 20.35 -0.32 22.04
N SER A 236 20.78 0.80 22.62
CA SER A 236 19.96 1.97 22.91
C SER A 236 19.45 2.59 21.61
N ILE A 237 18.14 2.77 21.49
CA ILE A 237 17.50 3.62 20.48
C ILE A 237 17.50 5.05 21.03
N PRO A 238 18.12 6.04 20.38
CA PRO A 238 17.89 7.45 20.67
C PRO A 238 16.63 7.92 19.93
N THR A 239 15.61 8.26 20.71
CA THR A 239 14.47 9.06 20.28
C THR A 239 14.94 10.46 19.85
N GLY A 240 14.77 10.79 18.57
CA GLY A 240 14.94 12.16 18.06
C GLY A 240 13.82 13.10 18.51
N PRO A 241 14.05 14.42 18.51
CA PRO A 241 13.10 15.40 19.03
C PRO A 241 11.94 15.63 18.06
N ARG A 242 10.74 15.59 18.65
CA ARG A 242 9.48 16.05 18.08
C ARG A 242 9.55 17.57 17.87
N ALA A 243 9.75 18.02 16.64
CA ALA A 243 9.51 19.40 16.24
C ALA A 243 8.10 19.49 15.66
N GLY A 244 7.25 20.27 16.32
CA GLY A 244 6.03 20.81 15.72
C GLY A 244 6.34 22.14 15.06
N VAL A 245 5.94 22.28 13.81
CA VAL A 245 5.15 23.38 13.23
C VAL A 245 4.31 22.75 12.13
#